data_AF-A0A8J1JBI8-F1
#
_entry.id   AF-A0A8J1JBI8-F1
#
_cell.length_a   1.000
_cell.length_b   1.000
_cell.length_c   1.000
_cell.angle_alpha   90.00
_cell.angle_beta   90.00
_cell.angle_gamma   90.00
#
_symmetry.space_group_name_H-M   'P 1'
#
loop_
_entity.id
_entity.type
_entity.pdbx_description
1 polymer ?
#
loop_
_entity_poly.entity_id
_entity_poly.type
_entity_poly.pdbx_seq_one_letter_code
_entity_poly.pdbx_strand_id
1 'polypeptide(L)'
;MDSDSISLEINMERTHSNMMCSEEGQSHTKRRFMLMTNCLLGFSYVLILALFVIILSKSIPGSSKSVNTTELTYSWNSASVWAIGSKNGSQSAELTLEIEKLKREVHDISTRTETEWANITLNMEKLQDEVAELTKKMREQKTLPTSASCDNDWHLLGESCYYFSVTSSDWFKARAFCKTKESDLVVISTAFEQTAINNIIKAKGLELTRFWIGLTDMNSEGTWEWLDGTNYNTAFKFWRAGEPNDAGGNEDCAHIRTNGEWNDVHCTYAECNAICEKKL
;
A
#
# COMPACT_ATOMS: atom_id res chain seq x y z
N MET A 1 48.97 -8.63 21.86
CA MET A 1 48.76 -9.58 20.75
C MET A 1 47.52 -9.12 20.03
N ASP A 2 47.75 -8.29 19.01
CA ASP A 2 47.16 -8.25 17.68
C ASP A 2 45.67 -8.48 17.38
N SER A 3 45.29 -7.74 16.33
CA SER A 3 44.21 -7.90 15.35
C SER A 3 42.85 -7.27 15.67
N ASP A 4 42.16 -6.56 14.77
CA ASP A 4 42.53 -5.93 13.50
C ASP A 4 41.43 -4.92 13.10
N SER A 5 41.87 -3.93 12.33
CA SER A 5 41.15 -2.84 11.66
C SER A 5 40.27 -3.27 10.49
N ILE A 6 39.21 -2.48 10.18
CA ILE A 6 38.88 -2.11 8.78
C ILE A 6 38.53 -0.63 8.71
N SER A 7 39.47 0.15 8.18
CA SER A 7 39.34 1.52 7.71
C SER A 7 39.16 1.50 6.18
N LEU A 8 38.13 2.17 5.66
CA LEU A 8 37.97 2.45 4.23
C LEU A 8 38.35 3.91 3.98
N GLU A 9 39.58 4.10 3.54
CA GLU A 9 40.16 5.35 3.08
C GLU A 9 39.98 5.40 1.56
N ILE A 10 39.24 6.39 1.04
CA ILE A 10 39.21 6.69 -0.39
C ILE A 10 40.04 7.95 -0.61
N ASN A 11 41.28 7.73 -1.06
CA ASN A 11 42.11 8.73 -1.71
C ASN A 11 41.61 8.93 -3.14
N MET A 12 41.47 10.19 -3.58
CA MET A 12 41.46 10.50 -5.01
C MET A 12 42.29 11.74 -5.30
N GLU A 13 43.20 11.56 -6.24
CA GLU A 13 44.42 12.30 -6.48
C GLU A 13 44.23 13.69 -7.08
N ARG A 14 45.23 14.51 -6.79
CA ARG A 14 45.62 15.73 -7.48
C ARG A 14 45.90 15.43 -8.96
N THR A 15 45.06 15.92 -9.87
CA THR A 15 45.42 16.01 -11.30
C THR A 15 45.60 17.47 -11.70
N HIS A 16 46.87 17.86 -11.84
CA HIS A 16 47.24 18.97 -12.73
C HIS A 16 46.92 18.55 -14.16
N SER A 17 46.22 19.39 -14.92
CA SER A 17 46.27 19.38 -16.37
C SER A 17 46.36 20.81 -16.86
N ASN A 18 47.59 21.21 -17.20
CA ASN A 18 47.85 22.30 -18.13
C ASN A 18 47.23 21.92 -19.47
N MET A 19 46.28 22.71 -19.97
CA MET A 19 45.88 22.66 -21.36
C MET A 19 46.08 24.04 -21.98
N MET A 20 47.25 24.21 -22.61
CA MET A 20 47.46 25.23 -23.64
C MET A 20 46.52 24.90 -24.81
N CYS A 21 45.63 25.82 -25.16
CA CYS A 21 45.08 25.88 -26.51
C CYS A 21 45.50 27.22 -27.12
N SER A 22 46.20 27.11 -28.25
CA SER A 22 46.69 28.18 -29.10
C SER A 22 45.58 29.14 -29.53
N GLU A 23 45.98 30.39 -29.75
CA GLU A 23 45.21 31.36 -30.50
C GLU A 23 45.10 30.89 -31.96
N GLU A 24 43.86 30.77 -32.47
CA GLU A 24 43.49 31.19 -33.82
C GLU A 24 41.96 31.24 -33.96
N GLY A 25 41.45 32.47 -34.07
CA GLY A 25 40.16 32.86 -34.67
C GLY A 25 38.87 32.14 -34.28
N GLN A 26 38.16 32.59 -33.23
CA GLN A 26 36.69 32.47 -33.13
C GLN A 26 36.07 33.43 -32.08
N SER A 27 34.89 33.98 -32.40
CA SER A 27 34.19 35.12 -31.76
C SER A 27 33.97 35.02 -30.23
N HIS A 28 34.23 36.15 -29.55
CA HIS A 28 34.06 36.42 -28.11
C HIS A 28 32.66 36.11 -27.51
N THR A 29 31.64 35.92 -28.36
CA THR A 29 30.25 35.70 -27.93
C THR A 29 29.98 34.24 -27.50
N LYS A 30 30.71 33.26 -28.04
CA LYS A 30 30.53 31.83 -27.70
C LYS A 30 31.18 31.41 -26.37
N ARG A 31 32.29 32.06 -25.96
CA ARG A 31 32.96 31.77 -24.68
C ARG A 31 32.14 32.20 -23.45
N ARG A 32 31.36 33.28 -23.55
CA ARG A 32 30.51 33.76 -22.45
C ARG A 32 29.28 32.87 -22.20
N PHE A 33 28.75 32.23 -23.25
CA PHE A 33 27.59 31.35 -23.12
C PHE A 33 27.94 30.01 -22.47
N MET A 34 29.10 29.40 -22.81
CA MET A 34 29.56 28.13 -22.20
C MET A 34 29.95 28.25 -20.72
N LEU A 35 30.51 29.40 -20.30
CA LEU A 35 30.86 29.63 -18.89
C LEU A 35 29.63 29.85 -18.00
N MET A 36 28.55 30.44 -18.53
CA MET A 36 27.29 30.61 -17.78
C MET A 36 26.48 29.33 -17.65
N THR A 37 26.46 28.47 -18.69
CA THR A 37 25.76 27.18 -18.61
C THR A 37 26.44 26.21 -17.65
N ASN A 38 27.78 26.17 -17.60
CA ASN A 38 28.50 25.31 -16.65
C ASN A 38 28.40 25.81 -15.19
N CYS A 39 28.21 27.11 -14.96
CA CYS A 39 27.95 27.65 -13.63
C CYS A 39 26.53 27.27 -13.15
N LEU A 40 25.51 27.47 -14.00
CA LEU A 40 24.11 27.13 -13.67
C LEU A 40 23.88 25.62 -13.47
N LEU A 41 24.56 24.77 -14.24
CA LEU A 41 24.52 23.31 -14.06
C LEU A 41 25.22 22.87 -12.76
N GLY A 42 26.29 23.55 -12.35
CA GLY A 42 26.94 23.35 -11.05
C GLY A 42 26.04 23.78 -9.87
N PHE A 43 25.32 24.89 -10.01
CA PHE A 43 24.37 25.38 -8.99
C PHE A 43 23.18 24.44 -8.79
N SER A 44 22.63 23.86 -9.87
CA SER A 44 21.59 22.84 -9.74
C SER A 44 22.10 21.57 -9.05
N TYR A 45 23.34 21.15 -9.31
CA TYR A 45 23.92 19.93 -8.73
C TYR A 45 24.14 20.07 -7.22
N VAL A 46 24.57 21.26 -6.75
CA VAL A 46 24.77 21.53 -5.32
C VAL A 46 23.45 21.62 -4.57
N LEU A 47 22.41 22.24 -5.16
CA LEU A 47 21.06 22.28 -4.58
C LEU A 47 20.40 20.90 -4.54
N ILE A 48 20.56 20.10 -5.59
CA ILE A 48 20.06 18.73 -5.65
C ILE A 48 20.79 17.86 -4.62
N LEU A 49 22.11 17.98 -4.49
CA LEU A 49 22.88 17.26 -3.46
C LEU A 49 22.50 17.69 -2.04
N ALA A 50 22.26 18.99 -1.80
CA ALA A 50 21.81 19.48 -0.51
C ALA A 50 20.42 18.93 -0.15
N LEU A 51 19.48 18.91 -1.12
CA LEU A 51 18.16 18.30 -0.95
C LEU A 51 18.25 16.78 -0.74
N PHE A 52 19.15 16.09 -1.45
CA PHE A 52 19.37 14.64 -1.29
C PHE A 52 19.94 14.31 0.09
N VAL A 53 20.87 15.11 0.62
CA VAL A 53 21.41 14.97 1.97
C VAL A 53 20.33 15.25 3.04
N ILE A 54 19.45 16.23 2.82
CA ILE A 54 18.30 16.49 3.70
C ILE A 54 17.33 15.29 3.71
N ILE A 55 17.02 14.71 2.55
CA ILE A 55 16.15 13.54 2.42
C ILE A 55 16.77 12.29 3.08
N LEU A 56 18.08 12.09 2.90
CA LEU A 56 18.81 10.98 3.53
C LEU A 56 18.91 11.15 5.05
N SER A 57 19.05 12.38 5.55
CA SER A 57 19.08 12.67 7.00
C SER A 57 17.75 12.39 7.70
N LYS A 58 16.62 12.44 6.97
CA LYS A 58 15.28 12.15 7.49
C LYS A 58 14.84 10.69 7.35
N SER A 59 15.57 9.87 6.56
CA SER A 59 15.21 8.48 6.27
C SER A 59 15.87 7.44 7.18
N ILE A 60 16.60 7.86 8.23
CA ILE A 60 17.22 6.94 9.22
C ILE A 60 16.42 7.01 10.54
N PRO A 61 15.61 6.00 10.88
CA PRO A 61 14.91 5.96 12.16
C PRO A 61 15.94 5.70 13.27
N GLY A 62 16.08 6.65 14.21
CA GLY A 62 16.78 6.39 15.48
C GLY A 62 17.91 7.33 15.91
N SER A 63 18.16 8.47 15.25
CA SER A 63 19.13 9.45 15.79
C SER A 63 18.47 10.77 16.17
N SER A 64 18.27 10.99 17.46
CA SER A 64 17.84 12.24 18.07
C SER A 64 18.97 13.27 18.05
N LYS A 65 19.17 13.97 16.93
CA LYS A 65 19.91 15.23 16.93
C LYS A 65 19.20 16.25 16.05
N SER A 66 18.59 17.24 16.70
CA SER A 66 18.09 18.45 16.06
C SER A 66 19.24 19.17 15.37
N VAL A 67 19.26 19.16 14.04
CA VAL A 67 20.15 20.02 13.27
C VAL A 67 19.55 21.43 13.33
N ASN A 68 20.22 22.34 14.01
CA ASN A 68 19.84 23.75 14.07
C ASN A 68 19.90 24.37 12.66
N THR A 69 18.77 24.84 12.15
CA THR A 69 18.59 25.36 10.79
C THR A 69 18.86 26.87 10.67
N THR A 70 19.59 27.49 11.60
CA THR A 70 19.71 28.96 11.64
C THR A 70 20.89 29.59 10.89
N GLU A 71 21.70 28.85 10.13
CA GLU A 71 22.77 29.46 9.32
C GLU A 71 22.85 28.90 7.90
N LEU A 72 21.83 29.20 7.09
CA LEU A 72 22.01 29.33 5.65
C LEU A 72 21.51 30.71 5.19
N THR A 73 21.98 31.76 5.88
CA THR A 73 21.97 33.11 5.33
C THR A 73 22.95 33.13 4.16
N TYR A 74 22.43 32.99 2.94
CA TYR A 74 23.17 33.33 1.73
C TYR A 74 23.57 34.82 1.83
N SER A 75 24.82 35.06 2.22
CA SER A 75 25.44 36.39 2.16
C SER A 75 25.62 36.76 0.69
N TRP A 76 24.67 37.52 0.15
CA TRP A 76 24.82 38.18 -1.13
C TRP A 76 25.68 39.41 -0.92
N ASN A 77 26.98 39.33 -1.24
CA ASN A 77 27.83 40.51 -1.35
C ASN A 77 27.25 41.41 -2.45
N SER A 78 26.55 42.48 -2.05
CA SER A 78 25.92 43.48 -2.91
C SER A 78 26.91 44.23 -3.82
N ALA A 79 28.23 44.07 -3.59
CA ALA A 79 29.30 44.71 -4.35
C ALA A 79 29.46 44.17 -5.79
N SER A 80 29.16 42.91 -6.06
CA SER A 80 29.39 42.29 -7.38
C SER A 80 28.36 42.70 -8.44
N VAL A 81 27.18 43.18 -8.00
CA VAL A 81 26.06 43.55 -8.87
C VAL A 81 26.21 44.99 -9.41
N TRP A 82 26.88 45.87 -8.65
CA TRP A 82 27.08 47.27 -9.03
C TRP A 82 28.07 47.49 -10.18
N ALA A 83 28.95 46.52 -10.48
CA ALA A 83 30.01 46.69 -11.48
C ALA A 83 29.58 46.45 -12.94
N ILE A 84 28.36 45.95 -13.20
CA ILE A 84 27.87 45.66 -14.57
C ILE A 84 26.83 46.70 -15.05
N GLY A 85 26.31 47.54 -14.14
CA GLY A 85 25.16 48.43 -14.41
C GLY A 85 25.44 49.74 -15.15
N SER A 86 26.69 50.13 -15.42
CA SER A 86 26.96 51.50 -15.93
C SER A 86 26.73 51.71 -17.43
N LYS A 87 26.19 50.73 -18.17
CA LYS A 87 25.91 50.89 -19.61
C LYS A 87 24.47 50.65 -20.08
N ASN A 88 23.52 50.21 -19.23
CA ASN A 88 22.08 50.11 -19.58
C ASN A 88 21.22 50.12 -18.29
N GLY A 89 21.02 51.30 -17.71
CA GLY A 89 20.40 51.47 -16.38
C GLY A 89 18.93 51.01 -16.25
N SER A 90 18.12 51.04 -17.33
CA SER A 90 16.71 50.62 -17.23
C SER A 90 16.52 49.10 -17.24
N GLN A 91 17.28 48.37 -18.07
CA GLN A 91 17.24 46.89 -18.11
C GLN A 91 17.70 46.24 -16.79
N SER A 92 18.67 46.86 -16.10
CA SER A 92 19.16 46.36 -14.82
C SER A 92 18.11 46.50 -13.69
N ALA A 93 17.31 47.56 -13.71
CA ALA A 93 16.25 47.79 -12.72
C ALA A 93 15.06 46.84 -12.94
N GLU A 94 14.67 46.63 -14.20
CA GLU A 94 13.59 45.71 -14.59
C GLU A 94 13.91 44.27 -14.20
N LEU A 95 15.16 43.82 -14.43
CA LEU A 95 15.60 42.49 -14.02
C LEU A 95 15.61 42.31 -12.49
N THR A 96 15.95 43.38 -11.75
CA THR A 96 15.95 43.35 -10.28
C THR A 96 14.52 43.22 -9.73
N LEU A 97 13.56 43.89 -10.35
CA LEU A 97 12.14 43.81 -9.97
C LEU A 97 11.57 42.40 -10.21
N GLU A 98 11.90 41.77 -11.33
CA GLU A 98 11.40 40.42 -11.65
C GLU A 98 12.01 39.37 -10.71
N ILE A 99 13.28 39.52 -10.31
CA ILE A 99 13.90 38.67 -9.29
C ILE A 99 13.17 38.80 -7.94
N GLU A 100 12.85 40.02 -7.50
CA GLU A 100 12.12 40.22 -6.24
C GLU A 100 10.69 39.67 -6.29
N LYS A 101 10.05 39.69 -7.46
CA LYS A 101 8.75 39.05 -7.67
C LYS A 101 8.85 37.52 -7.56
N LEU A 102 9.81 36.91 -8.26
CA LEU A 102 10.04 35.46 -8.20
C LEU A 102 10.41 35.00 -6.79
N LYS A 103 11.18 35.79 -6.04
CA LYS A 103 11.48 35.49 -4.62
C LYS A 103 10.21 35.43 -3.77
N ARG A 104 9.26 36.35 -3.98
CA ARG A 104 7.98 36.34 -3.27
C ARG A 104 7.13 35.12 -3.64
N GLU A 105 7.07 34.77 -4.92
CA GLU A 105 6.34 33.57 -5.38
C GLU A 105 6.94 32.29 -4.80
N VAL A 106 8.28 32.15 -4.81
CA VAL A 106 8.96 31.01 -4.21
C VAL A 106 8.72 30.93 -2.70
N HIS A 107 8.72 32.08 -2.01
CA HIS A 107 8.42 32.11 -0.58
C HIS A 107 6.97 31.69 -0.29
N ASP A 108 6.00 32.20 -1.04
CA ASP A 108 4.59 31.84 -0.90
C ASP A 108 4.38 30.33 -1.12
N ILE A 109 4.96 29.77 -2.19
CA ILE A 109 4.92 28.33 -2.46
C ILE A 109 5.55 27.54 -1.31
N SER A 110 6.70 27.97 -0.78
CA SER A 110 7.36 27.31 0.35
C SER A 110 6.42 27.25 1.55
N THR A 111 5.85 28.39 1.94
CA THR A 111 4.94 28.44 3.09
C THR A 111 3.68 27.59 2.89
N ARG A 112 3.10 27.59 1.69
CA ARG A 112 1.94 26.74 1.39
C ARG A 112 2.28 25.26 1.50
N THR A 113 3.41 24.84 0.92
CA THR A 113 3.84 23.44 1.04
C THR A 113 4.08 23.06 2.49
N GLU A 114 4.70 23.91 3.30
CA GLU A 114 4.90 23.66 4.74
C GLU A 114 3.57 23.46 5.48
N THR A 115 2.55 24.27 5.17
CA THR A 115 1.21 24.08 5.77
C THR A 115 0.53 22.79 5.32
N GLU A 116 0.64 22.43 4.04
CA GLU A 116 0.09 21.17 3.51
C GLU A 116 0.79 19.96 4.17
N TRP A 117 2.11 19.99 4.31
CA TRP A 117 2.88 18.96 5.01
C TRP A 117 2.51 18.85 6.50
N ALA A 118 2.31 19.97 7.19
CA ALA A 118 1.87 19.97 8.59
C ALA A 118 0.48 19.32 8.75
N ASN A 119 -0.46 19.64 7.86
CA ASN A 119 -1.79 19.04 7.86
C ASN A 119 -1.75 17.53 7.59
N ILE A 120 -0.92 17.08 6.64
CA ILE A 120 -0.73 15.64 6.35
C ILE A 120 -0.13 14.93 7.57
N THR A 121 0.85 15.55 8.23
CA THR A 121 1.49 14.98 9.43
C THR A 121 0.47 14.80 10.56
N LEU A 122 -0.35 15.81 10.82
CA LEU A 122 -1.41 15.75 11.83
C LEU A 122 -2.44 14.64 11.52
N ASN A 123 -2.84 14.51 10.26
CA ASN A 123 -3.77 13.45 9.84
C ASN A 123 -3.15 12.05 10.03
N MET A 124 -1.86 11.90 9.76
CA MET A 124 -1.14 10.64 9.98
C MET A 124 -1.04 10.29 11.46
N GLU A 125 -0.73 11.25 12.34
CA GLU A 125 -0.71 11.03 13.79
C GLU A 125 -2.09 10.61 14.31
N LYS A 126 -3.15 11.27 13.86
CA LYS A 126 -4.53 10.89 14.21
C LYS A 126 -4.87 9.46 13.76
N LEU A 127 -4.47 9.08 12.55
CA LEU A 127 -4.68 7.71 12.06
C LEU A 127 -3.87 6.69 12.88
N GLN A 128 -2.66 7.04 13.31
CA GLN A 128 -1.86 6.19 14.18
C GLN A 128 -2.52 5.96 15.54
N ASP A 129 -3.12 7.00 16.13
CA ASP A 129 -3.89 6.88 17.38
C ASP A 129 -5.14 6.00 17.22
N GLU A 130 -5.88 6.17 16.12
CA GLU A 130 -7.04 5.32 15.80
C GLU A 130 -6.63 3.85 15.65
N VAL A 131 -5.51 3.57 14.98
CA VAL A 131 -4.95 2.21 14.86
C VAL A 131 -4.51 1.65 16.21
N ALA A 132 -3.90 2.47 17.07
CA ALA A 132 -3.47 2.05 18.40
C ALA A 132 -4.67 1.64 19.29
N GLU A 133 -5.75 2.42 19.25
CA GLU A 133 -6.98 2.11 19.98
C GLU A 133 -7.67 0.85 19.44
N LEU A 134 -7.75 0.67 18.12
CA LEU A 134 -8.25 -0.56 17.52
C LEU A 134 -7.40 -1.78 17.92
N THR A 135 -6.06 -1.62 17.93
CA THR A 135 -5.14 -2.69 18.34
C THR A 135 -5.35 -3.07 19.81
N LYS A 136 -5.63 -2.09 20.68
CA LYS A 136 -5.96 -2.33 22.08
C LYS A 136 -7.28 -3.10 22.21
N LYS A 137 -8.33 -2.70 21.49
CA LYS A 137 -9.61 -3.43 21.47
C LYS A 137 -9.47 -4.87 20.99
N MET A 138 -8.64 -5.11 19.96
CA MET A 138 -8.32 -6.47 19.51
C MET A 138 -7.62 -7.31 20.59
N ARG A 139 -6.73 -6.70 21.40
CA ARG A 139 -6.08 -7.39 22.52
C ARG A 139 -7.05 -7.69 23.65
N GLU A 140 -7.97 -6.78 23.94
CA GLU A 140 -8.98 -6.98 24.99
C GLU A 140 -10.00 -8.06 24.58
N GLN A 141 -10.41 -8.11 23.30
CA GLN A 141 -11.20 -9.23 22.76
C GLN A 141 -10.49 -10.58 22.92
N LYS A 142 -9.16 -10.62 22.78
CA LYS A 142 -8.34 -11.82 22.98
C LYS A 142 -8.28 -12.29 24.44
N THR A 143 -8.76 -11.50 25.42
CA THR A 143 -8.73 -11.82 26.85
C THR A 143 -10.04 -12.35 27.43
N LEU A 144 -11.10 -12.48 26.63
CA LEU A 144 -12.26 -13.33 26.96
C LEU A 144 -11.80 -14.80 27.04
N PRO A 145 -12.33 -15.61 27.97
CA PRO A 145 -11.76 -16.91 28.28
C PRO A 145 -11.72 -17.79 27.03
N THR A 146 -10.51 -18.04 26.55
CA THR A 146 -10.17 -18.99 25.50
C THR A 146 -10.42 -20.41 25.98
N SER A 147 -11.69 -20.81 25.98
CA SER A 147 -12.10 -22.18 25.73
C SER A 147 -13.10 -22.23 24.57
N ALA A 148 -12.93 -21.34 23.59
CA ALA A 148 -13.48 -21.52 22.26
C ALA A 148 -12.82 -22.77 21.66
N SER A 149 -13.39 -23.93 21.97
CA SER A 149 -12.97 -25.23 21.45
C SER A 149 -14.13 -25.77 20.65
N CYS A 150 -13.83 -26.19 19.43
CA CYS A 150 -14.77 -27.00 18.67
C CYS A 150 -14.68 -28.47 19.15
N ASP A 151 -15.69 -29.26 18.84
CA ASP A 151 -15.62 -30.71 18.99
C ASP A 151 -14.49 -31.28 18.11
N ASN A 152 -13.99 -32.48 18.42
CA ASN A 152 -12.79 -33.07 17.78
C ASN A 152 -12.84 -33.14 16.23
N ASP A 153 -14.03 -33.25 15.64
CA ASP A 153 -14.22 -33.36 14.19
C ASP A 153 -14.44 -32.02 13.47
N TRP A 154 -14.36 -30.91 14.21
CA TRP A 154 -14.58 -29.57 13.70
C TRP A 154 -13.27 -28.76 13.70
N HIS A 155 -13.14 -27.88 12.73
CA HIS A 155 -12.00 -26.99 12.59
C HIS A 155 -12.35 -25.62 13.16
N LEU A 156 -11.58 -25.14 14.15
CA LEU A 156 -11.73 -23.78 14.68
C LEU A 156 -11.06 -22.77 13.74
N LEU A 157 -11.84 -21.80 13.24
CA LEU A 157 -11.31 -20.63 12.52
C LEU A 157 -11.96 -19.37 13.09
N GLY A 158 -11.15 -18.49 13.70
CA GLY A 158 -11.67 -17.31 14.38
C GLY A 158 -12.60 -17.70 15.55
N GLU A 159 -13.84 -17.23 15.49
CA GLU A 159 -14.90 -17.51 16.48
C GLU A 159 -15.96 -18.50 15.95
N SER A 160 -15.64 -19.25 14.89
CA SER A 160 -16.53 -20.24 14.28
C SER A 160 -15.87 -21.62 14.19
N CYS A 161 -16.70 -22.65 14.27
CA CYS A 161 -16.35 -24.04 14.05
C CYS A 161 -16.86 -24.52 12.69
N TYR A 162 -16.02 -25.25 11.96
CA TYR A 162 -16.32 -25.71 10.60
C TYR A 162 -16.29 -27.23 10.50
N TYR A 163 -17.34 -27.82 9.92
CA TYR A 163 -17.42 -29.26 9.68
C TYR A 163 -17.55 -29.57 8.19
N PHE A 164 -16.75 -30.52 7.70
CA PHE A 164 -16.75 -30.94 6.31
C PHE A 164 -17.41 -32.32 6.22
N SER A 165 -18.56 -32.41 5.55
CA SER A 165 -19.25 -33.69 5.39
C SER A 165 -18.47 -34.62 4.46
N VAL A 166 -18.71 -35.93 4.63
CA VAL A 166 -18.14 -36.99 3.78
C VAL A 166 -19.16 -37.58 2.81
N THR A 167 -20.41 -37.13 2.87
CA THR A 167 -21.51 -37.61 2.03
C THR A 167 -22.00 -36.46 1.16
N SER A 168 -22.12 -36.75 -0.14
CA SER A 168 -22.66 -35.80 -1.11
C SER A 168 -24.19 -35.83 -1.11
N SER A 169 -24.80 -34.67 -1.34
CA SER A 169 -26.25 -34.53 -1.46
C SER A 169 -26.62 -33.28 -2.26
N ASP A 170 -27.91 -33.07 -2.48
CA ASP A 170 -28.42 -31.76 -2.92
C ASP A 170 -28.26 -30.69 -1.81
N TRP A 171 -28.40 -29.42 -2.20
CA TRP A 171 -28.18 -28.27 -1.32
C TRP A 171 -29.13 -28.27 -0.11
N PHE A 172 -30.39 -28.65 -0.32
CA PHE A 172 -31.40 -28.71 0.74
C PHE A 172 -31.05 -29.76 1.81
N LYS A 173 -30.65 -30.96 1.38
CA LYS A 173 -30.21 -32.02 2.29
C LYS A 173 -28.89 -31.66 2.98
N ALA A 174 -27.97 -31.01 2.28
CA ALA A 174 -26.71 -30.55 2.85
C ALA A 174 -26.96 -29.52 3.97
N ARG A 175 -27.87 -28.57 3.73
CA ARG A 175 -28.31 -27.60 4.74
C ARG A 175 -29.00 -28.29 5.92
N ALA A 176 -29.93 -29.19 5.66
CA ALA A 176 -30.60 -29.96 6.70
C ALA A 176 -29.60 -30.75 7.57
N PHE A 177 -28.58 -31.36 6.95
CA PHE A 177 -27.49 -32.03 7.65
C PHE A 177 -26.74 -31.08 8.59
N CYS A 178 -26.35 -29.89 8.13
CA CYS A 178 -25.73 -28.88 9.00
C CYS A 178 -26.66 -28.48 10.16
N LYS A 179 -27.97 -28.34 9.91
CA LYS A 179 -28.96 -28.05 10.97
C LYS A 179 -29.03 -29.14 12.04
N THR A 180 -28.90 -30.42 11.67
CA THR A 180 -28.84 -31.52 12.66
C THR A 180 -27.61 -31.45 13.57
N LYS A 181 -26.60 -30.69 13.17
CA LYS A 181 -25.37 -30.43 13.92
C LYS A 181 -25.38 -29.10 14.65
N GLU A 182 -26.55 -28.49 14.82
CA GLU A 182 -26.72 -27.16 15.43
C GLU A 182 -25.89 -26.07 14.72
N SER A 183 -25.82 -26.16 13.39
CA SER A 183 -25.05 -25.28 12.50
C SER A 183 -25.88 -24.91 11.25
N ASP A 184 -25.33 -24.14 10.32
CA ASP A 184 -25.90 -23.96 8.97
C ASP A 184 -24.81 -24.15 7.90
N LEU A 185 -25.15 -24.12 6.62
CA LEU A 185 -24.12 -24.05 5.57
C LEU A 185 -23.26 -22.81 5.75
N VAL A 186 -21.96 -22.96 5.48
CA VAL A 186 -20.95 -21.92 5.73
C VAL A 186 -21.22 -20.61 5.01
N VAL A 187 -20.98 -19.49 5.68
CA VAL A 187 -21.07 -18.13 5.12
C VAL A 187 -19.69 -17.55 4.95
N ILE A 188 -19.20 -17.51 3.70
CA ILE A 188 -17.83 -17.07 3.43
C ILE A 188 -17.80 -15.57 3.15
N SER A 189 -17.48 -14.78 4.16
CA SER A 189 -17.55 -13.32 4.09
C SER A 189 -16.20 -12.62 3.93
N THR A 190 -15.10 -13.33 4.19
CA THR A 190 -13.73 -12.77 4.17
C THR A 190 -12.74 -13.61 3.36
N ALA A 191 -11.67 -12.96 2.87
CA ALA A 191 -10.57 -13.65 2.18
C ALA A 191 -9.79 -14.61 3.07
N PHE A 192 -9.69 -14.30 4.37
CA PHE A 192 -9.08 -15.20 5.34
C PHE A 192 -9.84 -16.52 5.43
N GLU A 193 -11.17 -16.43 5.54
CA GLU A 193 -12.06 -17.58 5.66
C GLU A 193 -12.02 -18.45 4.41
N GLN A 194 -12.17 -17.87 3.21
CA GLN A 194 -12.04 -18.61 1.95
C GLN A 194 -10.71 -19.37 1.84
N THR A 195 -9.61 -18.68 2.18
CA THR A 195 -8.27 -19.26 2.13
C THR A 195 -8.12 -20.41 3.13
N ALA A 196 -8.63 -20.23 4.35
CA ALA A 196 -8.58 -21.25 5.39
C ALA A 196 -9.39 -22.49 5.01
N ILE A 197 -10.61 -22.31 4.47
CA ILE A 197 -11.45 -23.40 3.97
C ILE A 197 -10.73 -24.19 2.87
N ASN A 198 -10.18 -23.51 1.87
CA ASN A 198 -9.43 -24.16 0.78
C ASN A 198 -8.21 -24.94 1.30
N ASN A 199 -7.50 -24.40 2.30
CA ASN A 199 -6.38 -25.09 2.93
C ASN A 199 -6.82 -26.35 3.70
N ILE A 200 -7.97 -26.30 4.38
CA ILE A 200 -8.53 -27.48 5.08
C ILE A 200 -8.93 -28.55 4.06
N ILE A 201 -9.63 -28.18 2.97
CA ILE A 201 -10.00 -29.10 1.89
C ILE A 201 -8.77 -29.84 1.38
N LYS A 202 -7.69 -29.10 1.10
CA LYS A 202 -6.41 -29.66 0.65
C LYS A 202 -5.76 -30.56 1.70
N ALA A 203 -5.69 -30.13 2.96
CA ALA A 203 -5.10 -30.91 4.04
C ALA A 203 -5.84 -32.23 4.29
N LYS A 204 -7.14 -32.29 3.98
CA LYS A 204 -7.97 -33.51 4.08
C LYS A 204 -7.91 -34.39 2.82
N GLY A 205 -7.20 -34.00 1.76
CA GLY A 205 -7.16 -34.73 0.51
C GLY A 205 -8.47 -34.69 -0.28
N LEU A 206 -9.27 -33.62 -0.10
CA LEU A 206 -10.61 -33.46 -0.67
C LEU A 206 -10.62 -32.52 -1.88
N GLU A 207 -9.48 -32.28 -2.54
CA GLU A 207 -9.36 -31.31 -3.66
C GLU A 207 -10.23 -31.66 -4.88
N LEU A 208 -10.61 -32.94 -5.02
CA LEU A 208 -11.51 -33.40 -6.08
C LEU A 208 -12.99 -33.34 -5.68
N THR A 209 -13.30 -32.93 -4.45
CA THR A 209 -14.66 -32.82 -3.91
C THR A 209 -15.20 -31.41 -4.12
N ARG A 210 -16.51 -31.31 -4.36
CA ARG A 210 -17.24 -30.03 -4.39
C ARG A 210 -18.00 -29.84 -3.10
N PHE A 211 -18.16 -28.60 -2.66
CA PHE A 211 -18.78 -28.30 -1.37
C PHE A 211 -19.85 -27.24 -1.47
N TRP A 212 -21.06 -27.54 -1.03
CA TRP A 212 -22.12 -26.56 -0.84
C TRP A 212 -21.75 -25.50 0.18
N ILE A 213 -22.11 -24.26 -0.13
CA ILE A 213 -22.00 -23.10 0.76
C ILE A 213 -23.37 -22.45 0.95
N GLY A 214 -23.49 -21.58 1.96
CA GLY A 214 -24.73 -20.91 2.32
C GLY A 214 -25.08 -19.70 1.45
N LEU A 215 -24.68 -19.68 0.18
CA LEU A 215 -24.95 -18.60 -0.76
C LEU A 215 -25.99 -19.06 -1.79
N THR A 216 -27.06 -18.29 -1.96
CA THR A 216 -28.20 -18.60 -2.84
C THR A 216 -28.91 -17.33 -3.31
N ASP A 217 -29.53 -17.37 -4.48
CA ASP A 217 -30.43 -16.34 -5.00
C ASP A 217 -31.84 -16.88 -5.31
N MET A 218 -32.19 -18.04 -4.75
CA MET A 218 -33.52 -18.69 -4.88
C MET A 218 -34.71 -17.75 -4.59
N ASN A 219 -34.51 -16.73 -3.76
CA ASN A 219 -35.56 -15.77 -3.42
C ASN A 219 -35.83 -14.77 -4.55
N SER A 220 -34.80 -14.39 -5.31
CA SER A 220 -34.86 -13.43 -6.39
C SER A 220 -33.65 -13.58 -7.29
N GLU A 221 -33.86 -14.08 -8.50
CA GLU A 221 -32.85 -14.27 -9.54
C GLU A 221 -31.88 -13.07 -9.66
N GLY A 222 -30.58 -13.36 -9.67
CA GLY A 222 -29.50 -12.36 -9.73
C GLY A 222 -29.26 -11.60 -8.42
N THR A 223 -30.01 -11.87 -7.35
CA THR A 223 -29.84 -11.27 -6.02
C THR A 223 -29.36 -12.31 -5.02
N TRP A 224 -28.04 -12.47 -4.94
CA TRP A 224 -27.39 -13.43 -4.05
C TRP A 224 -27.44 -13.00 -2.58
N GLU A 225 -27.80 -13.95 -1.72
CA GLU A 225 -28.00 -13.78 -0.28
C GLU A 225 -27.25 -14.86 0.50
N TRP A 226 -26.62 -14.46 1.61
CA TRP A 226 -26.06 -15.38 2.59
C TRP A 226 -27.12 -15.82 3.59
N LEU A 227 -27.09 -17.09 3.99
CA LEU A 227 -28.07 -17.67 4.91
C LEU A 227 -28.16 -16.98 6.29
N ASP A 228 -27.08 -16.35 6.76
CA ASP A 228 -27.07 -15.64 8.04
C ASP A 228 -27.43 -14.15 7.92
N GLY A 229 -27.77 -13.69 6.71
CA GLY A 229 -28.08 -12.29 6.41
C GLY A 229 -26.85 -11.41 6.22
N THR A 230 -25.64 -11.96 6.19
CA THR A 230 -24.42 -11.21 5.84
C THR A 230 -24.62 -10.51 4.49
N ASN A 231 -24.29 -9.23 4.44
CA ASN A 231 -24.51 -8.43 3.24
C ASN A 231 -23.55 -8.86 2.12
N TYR A 232 -24.12 -9.52 1.10
CA TYR A 232 -23.39 -9.99 -0.08
C TYR A 232 -22.63 -8.86 -0.78
N ASN A 233 -23.19 -7.65 -0.87
CA ASN A 233 -22.58 -6.52 -1.57
C ASN A 233 -21.28 -6.04 -0.91
N THR A 234 -21.15 -6.20 0.41
CA THR A 234 -19.93 -5.83 1.15
C THR A 234 -18.96 -7.00 1.36
N ALA A 235 -19.42 -8.24 1.23
CA ALA A 235 -18.57 -9.43 1.35
C ALA A 235 -17.59 -9.57 0.17
N PHE A 236 -16.51 -10.31 0.36
CA PHE A 236 -15.66 -10.72 -0.76
C PHE A 236 -16.38 -11.77 -1.62
N LYS A 237 -16.13 -11.75 -2.94
CA LYS A 237 -16.69 -12.72 -3.88
C LYS A 237 -15.57 -13.56 -4.44
N PHE A 238 -15.72 -14.87 -4.38
CA PHE A 238 -14.72 -15.82 -4.88
C PHE A 238 -15.27 -16.66 -6.04
N TRP A 239 -16.17 -16.08 -6.84
CA TRP A 239 -16.65 -16.67 -8.08
C TRP A 239 -15.50 -17.00 -9.02
N ARG A 240 -15.58 -18.18 -9.63
CA ARG A 240 -14.74 -18.55 -10.77
C ARG A 240 -14.98 -17.58 -11.92
N ALA A 241 -13.97 -17.35 -12.73
CA ALA A 241 -14.10 -16.52 -13.92
C ALA A 241 -15.25 -17.01 -14.83
N GLY A 242 -16.22 -16.13 -15.05
CA GLY A 242 -17.44 -16.41 -15.83
C GLY A 242 -18.68 -16.72 -14.98
N GLU A 243 -18.52 -16.95 -13.68
CA GLU A 243 -19.63 -17.21 -12.75
C GLU A 243 -20.03 -15.93 -11.97
N PRO A 244 -21.26 -15.86 -11.43
CA PRO A 244 -22.37 -16.76 -11.70
C PRO A 244 -22.90 -16.57 -13.14
N ASN A 245 -23.23 -17.67 -13.82
CA ASN A 245 -23.62 -17.65 -15.24
C ASN A 245 -25.08 -18.07 -15.50
N ASP A 246 -25.76 -18.57 -14.47
CA ASP A 246 -27.12 -19.09 -14.50
C ASP A 246 -27.37 -20.06 -15.67
N ALA A 247 -26.56 -21.11 -15.78
CA ALA A 247 -26.60 -22.00 -16.94
C ALA A 247 -27.93 -22.75 -17.00
N GLY A 248 -28.78 -22.32 -17.92
CA GLY A 248 -30.10 -22.91 -18.11
C GLY A 248 -31.22 -22.23 -17.31
N GLY A 249 -30.94 -21.13 -16.61
CA GLY A 249 -31.97 -20.27 -16.01
C GLY A 249 -32.53 -20.75 -14.67
N ASN A 250 -31.73 -21.48 -13.88
CA ASN A 250 -32.17 -22.14 -12.64
C ASN A 250 -30.98 -22.65 -11.78
N GLU A 251 -29.84 -21.94 -11.78
CA GLU A 251 -28.65 -22.30 -11.00
C GLU A 251 -28.58 -21.59 -9.63
N ASP A 252 -29.65 -21.70 -8.84
CA ASP A 252 -29.88 -20.79 -7.70
C ASP A 252 -29.03 -21.05 -6.41
N CYS A 253 -28.04 -21.93 -6.47
CA CYS A 253 -27.24 -22.37 -5.32
C CYS A 253 -25.75 -22.38 -5.62
N ALA A 254 -24.91 -21.94 -4.68
CA ALA A 254 -23.47 -21.90 -4.89
C ALA A 254 -22.72 -23.08 -4.22
N HIS A 255 -21.69 -23.58 -4.91
CA HIS A 255 -20.69 -24.52 -4.36
C HIS A 255 -19.25 -24.04 -4.59
N ILE A 256 -18.32 -24.53 -3.77
CA ILE A 256 -16.88 -24.49 -4.03
C ILE A 256 -16.53 -25.63 -4.97
N ARG A 257 -15.86 -25.32 -6.08
CA ARG A 257 -15.34 -26.30 -7.05
C ARG A 257 -13.98 -26.85 -6.62
N THR A 258 -13.49 -27.81 -7.39
CA THR A 258 -12.18 -28.46 -7.19
C THR A 258 -10.98 -27.52 -7.27
N ASN A 259 -11.14 -26.31 -7.83
CA ASN A 259 -10.11 -25.27 -7.85
C ASN A 259 -10.22 -24.27 -6.69
N GLY A 260 -11.17 -24.45 -5.77
CA GLY A 260 -11.36 -23.59 -4.60
C GLY A 260 -12.14 -22.29 -4.86
N GLU A 261 -12.69 -22.11 -6.06
CA GLU A 261 -13.53 -20.97 -6.45
C GLU A 261 -15.02 -21.37 -6.47
N TRP A 262 -15.92 -20.38 -6.44
CA TRP A 262 -17.36 -20.59 -6.43
C TRP A 262 -17.93 -20.76 -7.83
N ASN A 263 -19.06 -21.46 -7.89
CA ASN A 263 -19.87 -21.66 -9.08
C ASN A 263 -21.31 -21.80 -8.64
N ASP A 264 -22.22 -21.24 -9.42
CA ASP A 264 -23.65 -21.39 -9.28
C ASP A 264 -24.07 -22.69 -9.96
N VAL A 265 -24.98 -23.43 -9.37
CA VAL A 265 -25.44 -24.71 -9.90
C VAL A 265 -26.84 -24.99 -9.37
N HIS A 266 -27.64 -25.73 -10.13
CA HIS A 266 -28.94 -26.21 -9.66
C HIS A 266 -28.86 -26.77 -8.24
N CYS A 267 -29.72 -26.27 -7.35
CA CYS A 267 -29.79 -26.69 -5.95
C CYS A 267 -30.01 -28.19 -5.76
N THR A 268 -30.54 -28.90 -6.77
CA THR A 268 -30.75 -30.36 -6.76
C THR A 268 -29.53 -31.19 -7.20
N TYR A 269 -28.41 -30.58 -7.55
CA TYR A 269 -27.18 -31.28 -7.92
C TYR A 269 -26.66 -32.12 -6.73
N ALA A 270 -26.53 -33.43 -6.88
CA ALA A 270 -26.37 -34.34 -5.74
C ALA A 270 -24.90 -34.73 -5.43
N GLU A 271 -23.93 -34.13 -6.10
CA GLU A 271 -22.51 -34.53 -6.04
C GLU A 271 -21.63 -33.55 -5.24
N CYS A 272 -22.24 -32.79 -4.31
CA CYS A 272 -21.55 -31.86 -3.44
C CYS A 272 -21.69 -32.27 -1.98
N ASN A 273 -20.58 -32.25 -1.25
CA ASN A 273 -20.57 -32.38 0.21
C ASN A 273 -20.98 -31.05 0.85
N ALA A 274 -21.20 -31.02 2.15
CA ALA A 274 -21.55 -29.82 2.91
C ALA A 274 -20.33 -29.28 3.66
N ILE A 275 -20.19 -27.97 3.72
CA ILE A 275 -19.39 -27.30 4.75
C ILE A 275 -20.37 -26.62 5.70
N CYS A 276 -20.35 -27.03 6.95
CA CYS A 276 -21.18 -26.47 8.00
C CYS A 276 -20.38 -25.49 8.85
N GLU A 277 -21.01 -24.42 9.29
CA GLU A 277 -20.44 -23.42 10.19
C GLU A 277 -21.32 -23.23 11.44
N LYS A 278 -20.68 -23.27 12.61
CA LYS A 278 -21.28 -22.98 13.92
C LYS A 278 -20.52 -21.84 14.59
N LYS A 279 -21.16 -20.70 14.81
CA LYS A 279 -20.59 -19.59 15.59
C LYS A 279 -20.54 -19.99 17.08
N LEU A 280 -19.44 -19.65 17.76
CA LEU A 280 -19.21 -19.93 19.18
C LEU A 280 -19.83 -18.87 20.11
#